data_AF-A0A134CNL2-F1
#
_entry.id   AF-A0A134CNL2-F1
#
_cell.length_a   1.000
_cell.length_b   1.000
_cell.length_c   1.000
_cell.angle_alpha   90.00
_cell.angle_beta   90.00
_cell.angle_gamma   90.00
#
_symmetry.space_group_name_H-M   'P 1'
#
loop_
_entity.id
_entity.type
_entity.pdbx_description
1 polymer ?
#
loop_
_entity_poly.entity_id
_entity_poly.type
_entity_poly.pdbx_seq_one_letter_code
_entity_poly.pdbx_strand_id
1 'polypeptide(L)'
;MQHLQWVKVPVGYMDDPRMVYLTAQKNGTFLFTFWFYLRDLAAKINDGGRIGVTPRLPIAISTFAARFHKKPAVIEQALHVLLQLELLQRTADGLLYVTMWEDMQGGGSRREATRARVARWRQRQREARN
;
A
#
# COMPACT_ATOMS: atom_id res chain seq x y z
N MET A 1 -5.94 -9.51 12.80
CA MET A 1 -6.24 -9.57 11.35
C MET A 1 -5.51 -10.77 10.76
N GLN A 2 -6.04 -11.38 9.69
CA GLN A 2 -5.36 -12.51 9.04
C GLN A 2 -4.06 -12.06 8.38
N HIS A 3 -3.02 -12.89 8.42
CA HIS A 3 -1.76 -12.61 7.74
C HIS A 3 -1.97 -12.67 6.22
N LEU A 4 -1.64 -11.59 5.51
CA LEU A 4 -1.75 -11.56 4.06
C LEU A 4 -0.64 -12.40 3.43
N GLN A 5 -0.99 -13.31 2.52
CA GLN A 5 -0.01 -14.17 1.85
C GLN A 5 0.48 -13.60 0.51
N TRP A 6 -0.27 -12.69 -0.12
CA TRP A 6 0.07 -12.09 -1.41
C TRP A 6 -0.56 -10.71 -1.57
N VAL A 7 0.09 -9.85 -2.36
CA VAL A 7 -0.47 -8.58 -2.84
C VAL A 7 -0.63 -8.63 -4.36
N LYS A 8 -1.67 -7.97 -4.88
CA LYS A 8 -1.84 -7.84 -6.33
C LYS A 8 -0.98 -6.71 -6.88
N VAL A 9 -0.44 -6.95 -8.07
CA VAL A 9 0.19 -5.93 -8.92
C VAL A 9 -0.64 -5.88 -10.20
N PRO A 10 -1.18 -4.71 -10.59
CA PRO A 10 -1.96 -4.62 -11.83
C PRO A 10 -1.06 -4.87 -13.04
N VAL A 11 -1.64 -5.40 -14.12
CA VAL A 11 -0.93 -5.52 -15.41
C VAL A 11 -0.60 -4.10 -15.91
N GLY A 12 0.58 -3.91 -16.49
CA GLY A 12 1.06 -2.59 -16.92
C GLY A 12 1.56 -1.71 -15.78
N TYR A 13 1.79 -2.25 -14.59
CA TYR A 13 2.26 -1.48 -13.43
C TYR A 13 3.57 -0.72 -13.71
N MET A 14 4.46 -1.26 -14.53
CA MET A 14 5.72 -0.60 -14.90
C MET A 14 5.49 0.58 -15.85
N ASP A 15 4.38 0.60 -16.57
CA ASP A 15 4.00 1.66 -17.51
C ASP A 15 3.16 2.76 -16.84
N ASP A 16 2.80 2.60 -15.55
CA ASP A 16 2.19 3.68 -14.76
C ASP A 16 3.11 4.91 -14.81
N PRO A 17 2.60 6.10 -15.20
CA PRO A 17 3.43 7.29 -15.34
C PRO A 17 4.26 7.64 -14.09
N ARG A 18 3.77 7.29 -12.89
CA ARG A 18 4.52 7.48 -11.65
C ARG A 18 5.68 6.50 -11.54
N MET A 19 5.54 5.25 -11.99
CA MET A 19 6.63 4.28 -12.02
C MET A 19 7.67 4.65 -13.07
N VAL A 20 7.23 5.09 -14.25
CA VAL A 20 8.13 5.62 -15.30
C VAL A 20 8.90 6.82 -14.76
N TYR A 21 8.23 7.78 -14.12
CA TYR A 21 8.88 8.94 -13.51
C TYR A 21 9.85 8.55 -12.39
N LEU A 22 9.45 7.66 -11.49
CA LEU A 22 10.24 7.19 -10.34
C LEU A 22 11.54 6.52 -10.79
N THR A 23 11.45 5.64 -11.80
CA THR A 23 12.60 4.88 -12.31
C THR A 23 13.56 5.73 -13.14
N ALA A 24 13.09 6.83 -13.72
CA ALA A 24 13.93 7.81 -14.43
C ALA A 24 14.74 8.73 -13.49
N GLN A 25 14.42 8.80 -12.20
CA GLN A 25 15.15 9.65 -11.25
C GLN A 25 16.58 9.15 -11.01
N LYS A 26 17.43 10.03 -10.48
CA LYS A 26 18.70 9.60 -9.88
C LYS A 26 18.44 8.57 -8.79
N ASN A 27 19.07 7.40 -8.89
CA ASN A 27 18.81 6.23 -8.06
C ASN A 27 17.42 5.59 -8.26
N GLY A 28 16.83 5.67 -9.45
CA GLY A 28 15.50 5.11 -9.76
C GLY A 28 15.32 3.64 -9.35
N THR A 29 16.33 2.79 -9.56
CA THR A 29 16.32 1.40 -9.08
C THR A 29 16.14 1.28 -7.57
N PHE A 30 16.80 2.15 -6.80
CA PHE A 30 16.65 2.19 -5.34
C PHE A 30 15.28 2.72 -4.95
N LEU A 31 14.79 3.79 -5.57
CA LEU A 31 13.45 4.32 -5.30
C LEU A 31 12.37 3.27 -5.54
N PHE A 32 12.46 2.56 -6.66
CA PHE A 32 11.52 1.49 -7.01
C PHE A 32 11.57 0.32 -6.02
N THR A 33 12.78 -0.12 -5.65
CA THR A 33 12.97 -1.20 -4.67
C THR A 33 12.47 -0.78 -3.28
N PHE A 34 12.75 0.46 -2.87
CA PHE A 34 12.31 1.00 -1.59
C PHE A 34 10.78 1.11 -1.53
N TRP A 35 10.16 1.57 -2.61
CA TRP A 35 8.71 1.59 -2.74
C TRP A 35 8.09 0.19 -2.62
N PHE A 36 8.62 -0.80 -3.34
CA PHE A 36 8.14 -2.19 -3.24
C PHE A 36 8.31 -2.76 -1.84
N TYR A 37 9.42 -2.44 -1.17
CA TYR A 37 9.61 -2.83 0.23
C TYR A 37 8.56 -2.22 1.16
N LEU A 38 8.19 -0.95 0.97
CA LEU A 38 7.14 -0.32 1.78
C LEU A 38 5.76 -0.95 1.53
N ARG A 39 5.47 -1.34 0.28
CA ARG A 39 4.26 -2.11 -0.06
C ARG A 39 4.22 -3.47 0.64
N ASP A 40 5.34 -4.20 0.63
CA ASP A 40 5.49 -5.46 1.34
C ASP A 40 5.30 -5.29 2.85
N LEU A 41 5.90 -4.24 3.42
CA LEU A 41 5.76 -3.95 4.84
C LEU A 41 4.31 -3.62 5.23
N ALA A 42 3.62 -2.81 4.42
CA ALA A 42 2.19 -2.54 4.60
C ALA A 42 1.36 -3.82 4.49
N ALA A 43 1.70 -4.71 3.54
CA ALA A 43 1.06 -6.00 3.35
C ALA A 43 1.21 -6.93 4.56
N LYS A 44 2.43 -6.99 5.12
CA LYS A 44 2.76 -7.76 6.31
C LYS A 44 2.01 -7.25 7.55
N ILE A 45 1.92 -5.93 7.71
CA ILE A 45 1.18 -5.30 8.81
C ILE A 45 -0.33 -5.51 8.62
N ASN A 46 -0.81 -5.44 7.38
CA ASN A 46 -2.21 -5.63 6.97
C ASN A 46 -3.21 -4.73 7.73
N ASP A 47 -2.86 -3.46 7.93
CA ASP A 47 -3.62 -2.50 8.72
C ASP A 47 -3.93 -1.24 7.90
N GLY A 48 -4.82 -1.39 6.91
CA GLY A 48 -5.25 -0.26 6.07
C GLY A 48 -4.14 0.43 5.28
N GLY A 49 -3.08 -0.30 4.92
CA GLY A 49 -1.92 0.26 4.22
C GLY A 49 -0.90 0.96 5.11
N ARG A 50 -1.07 0.92 6.45
CA ARG A 50 -0.15 1.55 7.40
C ARG A 50 1.24 0.91 7.39
N ILE A 51 2.25 1.76 7.52
CA ILE A 51 3.65 1.42 7.74
C ILE A 51 4.09 2.08 9.05
N GLY A 52 4.35 1.25 10.08
CA GLY A 52 4.75 1.70 11.41
C GLY A 52 5.17 0.52 12.29
N VAL A 53 5.99 0.78 13.31
CA VAL A 53 6.40 -0.24 14.30
C VAL A 53 5.19 -0.69 15.11
N THR A 54 4.34 0.26 15.49
CA THR A 54 3.03 0.03 16.14
C THR A 54 2.00 0.95 15.49
N PRO A 55 0.70 0.85 15.84
CA PRO A 55 -0.32 1.75 15.31
C PRO A 55 -0.10 3.24 15.58
N ARG A 56 0.82 3.62 16.48
CA ARG A 56 1.13 5.03 16.83
C ARG A 56 2.60 5.38 16.71
N LEU A 57 3.46 4.42 16.36
CA LEU A 57 4.91 4.61 16.30
C LEU A 57 5.39 4.50 14.85
N PRO A 58 5.75 5.64 14.22
CA PRO A 58 6.39 5.63 12.92
C PRO A 58 7.73 4.88 12.94
N ILE A 59 8.13 4.37 11.77
CA ILE A 59 9.49 3.85 11.60
C ILE A 59 10.44 5.02 11.42
N ALA A 60 11.52 5.04 12.20
CA ALA A 60 12.54 6.07 12.10
C ALA A 60 13.30 5.98 10.76
N ILE A 61 13.69 7.13 10.21
CA ILE A 61 14.53 7.21 9.01
C ILE A 61 15.82 6.38 9.16
N SER A 62 16.42 6.39 10.35
CA SER A 62 17.63 5.62 10.66
C SER A 62 17.44 4.12 10.49
N THR A 63 16.24 3.59 10.76
CA THR A 63 15.93 2.16 10.57
C THR A 63 15.97 1.78 9.08
N PHE A 64 15.36 2.58 8.21
CA PHE A 64 15.44 2.37 6.76
C PHE A 64 16.88 2.59 6.25
N ALA A 65 17.56 3.62 6.74
CA ALA A 65 18.94 3.93 6.37
C ALA A 65 19.88 2.74 6.65
N ALA A 66 19.78 2.15 7.84
CA ALA A 66 20.51 0.96 8.21
C ALA A 66 20.15 -0.25 7.33
N ARG A 67 18.85 -0.48 7.08
CA ARG A 67 18.37 -1.62 6.29
C ARG A 67 18.84 -1.62 4.84
N PHE A 68 18.92 -0.43 4.23
CA PHE A 68 19.28 -0.25 2.82
C PHE A 68 20.74 0.17 2.62
N HIS A 69 21.52 0.28 3.70
CA HIS A 69 22.89 0.79 3.68
C HIS A 69 22.98 2.14 2.94
N LYS A 70 22.06 3.06 3.28
CA LYS A 70 22.00 4.42 2.71
C LYS A 70 22.16 5.47 3.80
N LYS A 71 22.58 6.66 3.41
CA LYS A 71 22.57 7.83 4.29
C LYS A 71 21.11 8.23 4.59
N PRO A 72 20.80 8.73 5.80
CA PRO A 72 19.45 9.21 6.15
C PRO A 72 18.85 10.19 5.12
N ALA A 73 19.64 11.13 4.62
CA ALA A 73 19.21 12.09 3.60
C ALA A 73 18.71 11.42 2.29
N VAL A 74 19.27 10.26 1.92
CA VAL A 74 18.81 9.51 0.73
C VAL A 74 17.44 8.87 0.99
N ILE A 75 17.19 8.41 2.21
CA ILE A 75 15.90 7.85 2.62
C ILE A 75 14.84 8.96 2.68
N GLU A 76 15.19 10.12 3.26
CA GLU A 76 14.28 11.27 3.31
C GLU A 76 13.92 11.74 1.90
N GLN A 77 14.90 11.85 1.00
CA GLN A 77 14.63 12.20 -0.39
C GLN A 77 13.75 11.15 -1.08
N ALA A 78 13.97 9.86 -0.81
CA ALA A 78 13.13 8.81 -1.37
C ALA A 78 11.69 8.90 -0.88
N LEU A 79 11.47 9.07 0.43
CA LEU A 79 10.13 9.28 0.98
C LEU A 79 9.48 10.55 0.42
N HIS A 80 10.24 11.62 0.25
CA HIS A 80 9.74 12.85 -0.36
C HIS A 80 9.21 12.61 -1.79
N VAL A 81 9.98 11.94 -2.64
CA VAL A 81 9.55 11.59 -4.00
C VAL A 81 8.30 10.71 -3.98
N LEU A 82 8.22 9.71 -3.09
CA LEU A 82 7.05 8.84 -2.99
C LEU A 82 5.79 9.57 -2.50
N LEU A 83 5.94 10.56 -1.62
CA LEU A 83 4.85 11.43 -1.18
C LEU A 83 4.40 12.38 -2.32
N GLN A 84 5.34 12.95 -3.07
CA GLN A 84 5.05 13.81 -4.23
C GLN A 84 4.31 13.07 -5.34
N LEU A 85 4.61 11.79 -5.55
CA LEU A 85 3.92 10.93 -6.52
C LEU A 85 2.60 10.35 -5.99
N GLU A 86 2.18 10.74 -4.78
CA GLU A 86 0.97 10.24 -4.13
C GLU A 86 0.95 8.71 -4.01
N LEU A 87 2.13 8.08 -3.91
CA LEU A 87 2.27 6.65 -3.64
C LEU A 87 2.17 6.37 -2.13
N LEU A 88 2.58 7.36 -1.34
CA LEU A 88 2.44 7.38 0.11
C LEU A 88 1.63 8.60 0.56
N GLN A 89 1.04 8.47 1.74
CA GLN A 89 0.57 9.58 2.55
C GLN A 89 1.30 9.57 3.89
N ARG A 90 1.45 10.75 4.49
CA ARG A 90 2.02 10.92 5.82
C ARG A 90 1.06 11.69 6.71
N THR A 91 0.78 11.14 7.87
CA THR A 91 -0.02 11.81 8.90
C THR A 91 0.81 12.88 9.64
N ALA A 92 0.15 13.74 10.41
CA ALA A 92 0.82 14.78 11.20
C ALA A 92 1.79 14.19 12.25
N ASP A 93 1.49 13.03 12.80
CA ASP A 93 2.34 12.27 13.73
C ASP A 93 3.41 11.42 13.00
N GLY A 94 3.47 11.48 11.67
CA GLY A 94 4.55 10.94 10.87
C GLY A 94 4.39 9.48 10.42
N LEU A 95 3.26 8.84 10.69
CA LEU A 95 2.92 7.51 10.17
C LEU A 95 2.75 7.57 8.65
N LEU A 96 3.17 6.50 7.98
CA LEU A 96 3.07 6.38 6.53
C LEU A 96 1.95 5.42 6.14
N TYR A 97 1.27 5.71 5.04
CA TYR A 97 0.20 4.89 4.47
C TYR A 97 0.39 4.73 2.97
N VAL A 98 0.20 3.51 2.47
CA VAL A 98 0.13 3.23 1.03
C VAL A 98 -1.23 3.69 0.49
N THR A 99 -1.24 4.60 -0.48
CA THR A 99 -2.48 5.21 -1.02
C THR A 99 -3.32 4.23 -1.84
N MET A 100 -2.68 3.32 -2.57
CA MET A 100 -3.32 2.31 -3.43
C MET A 100 -3.62 0.99 -2.70
N TRP A 101 -3.81 1.04 -1.38
CA TRP A 101 -3.96 -0.15 -0.54
C TRP A 101 -5.14 -1.04 -0.96
N GLU A 102 -6.31 -0.44 -1.21
CA GLU A 102 -7.52 -1.20 -1.58
C GLU A 102 -7.36 -1.95 -2.91
N ASP A 103 -6.68 -1.35 -3.88
CA ASP A 103 -6.38 -1.97 -5.18
C ASP A 103 -5.42 -3.16 -5.01
N MET A 104 -4.43 -3.03 -4.12
CA MET A 104 -3.48 -4.10 -3.80
C MET A 104 -4.15 -5.31 -3.12
N GLN A 105 -5.20 -5.08 -2.32
CA GLN A 105 -6.00 -6.13 -1.69
C GLN A 105 -6.96 -6.81 -2.68
N GLY A 106 -7.24 -6.17 -3.81
CA GLY A 106 -7.94 -6.80 -4.91
C GLY A 106 -9.42 -7.05 -4.69
N GLY A 107 -10.11 -6.23 -3.89
CA GLY A 107 -11.57 -6.21 -3.89
C GLY A 107 -12.31 -5.83 -2.61
N GLY A 108 -12.01 -4.68 -1.97
CA GLY A 108 -12.95 -4.07 -1.04
C GLY A 108 -14.37 -3.96 -1.65
N SER A 109 -14.47 -3.37 -2.85
CA SER A 109 -15.76 -3.24 -3.55
C SER A 109 -16.35 -4.56 -4.07
N ARG A 110 -15.52 -5.56 -4.45
CA ARG A 110 -16.00 -6.88 -4.91
C ARG A 110 -16.59 -7.72 -3.78
N ARG A 111 -16.02 -7.64 -2.57
CA ARG A 111 -16.57 -8.32 -1.38
C ARG A 111 -17.89 -7.69 -0.96
N GLU A 112 -17.99 -6.37 -0.98
CA GLU A 112 -19.24 -5.64 -0.71
C GLU A 112 -20.30 -5.90 -1.78
N ALA A 113 -19.94 -5.86 -3.07
CA ALA A 113 -20.84 -6.21 -4.17
C ALA A 113 -21.32 -7.66 -4.07
N THR A 114 -20.46 -8.59 -3.67
CA THR A 114 -20.82 -9.99 -3.43
C THR A 114 -21.75 -10.14 -2.22
N ARG A 115 -21.46 -9.45 -1.10
CA ARG A 115 -22.33 -9.41 0.08
C ARG A 115 -23.72 -8.86 -0.28
N ALA A 116 -23.77 -7.75 -1.00
CA ALA A 116 -25.02 -7.14 -1.44
C ALA A 116 -25.80 -8.05 -2.41
N ARG A 117 -25.10 -8.73 -3.33
CA ARG A 117 -25.71 -9.71 -4.24
C ARG A 117 -26.31 -10.90 -3.48
N VAL A 118 -25.58 -11.46 -2.51
CA VAL A 118 -26.03 -12.60 -1.70
C VAL A 118 -27.19 -12.20 -0.78
N ALA A 119 -27.17 -11.01 -0.21
CA ALA A 119 -28.28 -10.47 0.59
C ALA A 119 -29.57 -10.38 -0.25
N ARG A 120 -29.49 -9.79 -1.45
CA ARG A 120 -30.64 -9.71 -2.38
C ARG A 120 -31.16 -11.09 -2.79
N TRP A 121 -30.27 -12.06 -3.03
CA TRP A 121 -30.67 -13.42 -3.39
C TRP A 121 -31.41 -14.11 -2.23
N ARG A 122 -30.92 -13.98 -0.98
CA ARG A 122 -31.57 -14.54 0.22
C ARG A 122 -32.94 -13.92 0.47
N GLN A 123 -33.10 -12.62 0.20
CA GLN A 123 -34.37 -11.93 0.36
C GLN A 123 -35.43 -12.46 -0.62
N ARG A 124 -35.09 -12.59 -1.91
CA ARG A 124 -36.00 -13.18 -2.91
C ARG A 124 -36.40 -14.62 -2.58
N GLN A 125 -35.49 -15.40 -2.01
CA GLN A 125 -35.78 -16.78 -1.58
C GLN A 125 -36.75 -16.84 -0.40
N ARG A 126 -36.75 -15.82 0.48
CA ARG A 126 -37.72 -15.72 1.58
C ARG A 126 -39.09 -15.29 1.07
N GLU A 127 -39.12 -14.32 0.16
CA GLU A 127 -40.36 -13.81 -0.47
C GLU A 127 -41.04 -14.88 -1.34
N ALA A 128 -40.28 -15.75 -2.01
CA ALA A 128 -40.84 -16.85 -2.81
C ALA A 128 -41.28 -18.08 -1.99
N ARG A 129 -41.06 -18.09 -0.66
CA ARG A 129 -41.44 -19.17 0.26
C ARG A 129 -42.67 -18.84 1.11
N ASN A 130 -43.19 -17.62 1.00
CA ASN A 130 -44.46 -17.17 1.54
C ASN A 130 -45.49 -17.08 0.41
#